data_AF-A0A7V5R742-F1
#
_entry.id   AF-A0A7V5R742-F1
#
_cell.length_a   1.000
_cell.length_b   1.000
_cell.length_c   1.000
_cell.angle_alpha   90.00
_cell.angle_beta   90.00
_cell.angle_gamma   90.00
#
_symmetry.space_group_name_H-M   'P 1'
#
loop_
_entity.id
_entity.type
_entity.pdbx_description
1 polymer ?
#
loop_
_entity_poly.entity_id
_entity_poly.type
_entity_poly.pdbx_seq_one_letter_code
_entity_poly.pdbx_strand_id
1 'polypeptide(L)'
;MKKRILSIILLFAFLSIPVWALAATVEGTVQGLHCVQMGKTCPVDKQDPIAALESTFVVLSSSGSYYLVPNLDRAVLARHLTDQVRISGNISSKYNSIVADKVEVKKDGKWKTVWSKEMQKEMDELLETGA
;
A
#
# COMPACT_ATOMS: atom_id res chain seq x y z
N MET A 1 9.01 16.99 -48.66
CA MET A 1 9.02 17.72 -47.36
C MET A 1 7.74 17.53 -46.55
N LYS A 2 6.53 17.65 -47.12
CA LYS A 2 5.24 17.43 -46.41
C LYS A 2 5.08 16.06 -45.74
N LYS A 3 5.54 14.96 -46.35
CA LYS A 3 5.49 13.61 -45.77
C LYS A 3 6.41 13.41 -44.54
N ARG A 4 7.55 14.11 -44.48
CA ARG A 4 8.47 14.05 -43.33
C ARG A 4 7.96 14.86 -42.14
N ILE A 5 7.28 15.98 -42.41
CA ILE A 5 6.61 16.78 -41.37
C ILE A 5 5.43 16.00 -40.77
N LEU A 6 4.66 15.28 -41.60
CA LEU A 6 3.56 14.44 -41.14
C LEU A 6 4.04 13.29 -40.23
N SER A 7 5.17 12.66 -40.55
CA SER A 7 5.76 11.60 -39.70
C SER A 7 6.31 12.13 -38.37
N ILE A 8 6.84 13.36 -38.32
CA ILE A 8 7.33 13.97 -37.08
C ILE A 8 6.17 14.34 -36.15
N ILE A 9 5.07 14.84 -36.69
CA ILE A 9 3.85 15.16 -35.91
C ILE A 9 3.25 13.88 -35.32
N LEU A 10 3.22 12.77 -36.09
CA LEU A 10 2.72 11.48 -35.62
C LEU A 10 3.59 10.89 -34.50
N LEU A 11 4.92 11.08 -34.56
CA LEU A 11 5.84 10.63 -33.52
C LEU A 11 5.70 11.45 -32.22
N PHE A 12 5.47 12.76 -32.33
CA PHE A 12 5.29 13.63 -31.18
C PHE A 12 3.94 13.40 -30.47
N ALA A 13 2.89 13.07 -31.23
CA ALA A 13 1.57 12.74 -30.67
C ALA A 13 1.55 11.45 -29.84
N PHE A 14 2.49 10.53 -30.07
CA PHE A 14 2.61 9.29 -29.30
C PHE A 14 3.33 9.47 -27.94
N LEU A 15 4.06 10.59 -27.77
CA LEU A 15 4.77 10.94 -26.53
C LEU A 15 3.89 11.71 -25.53
N SER A 16 2.71 12.15 -25.94
CA SER A 16 1.77 12.91 -25.11
C SER A 16 0.67 12.06 -24.48
N ILE A 17 0.89 10.75 -24.30
CA ILE A 17 -0.05 9.94 -23.51
C ILE A 17 0.10 10.36 -22.05
N PRO A 18 -0.91 10.99 -21.43
CA PRO A 18 -0.84 11.34 -20.03
C PRO A 18 -0.76 10.03 -19.24
N VAL A 19 0.32 9.86 -18.46
CA VAL A 19 0.42 8.78 -17.48
C VAL A 19 -0.57 9.11 -16.37
N TRP A 20 -1.82 8.68 -16.55
CA TRP A 20 -2.81 8.76 -15.47
C TRP A 20 -2.24 7.93 -14.33
N ALA A 21 -2.12 8.55 -13.15
CA ALA A 21 -1.76 7.87 -11.92
C ALA A 21 -2.88 6.86 -11.60
N LEU A 22 -2.77 5.67 -12.17
CA LEU A 22 -3.63 4.53 -11.87
C LEU A 22 -3.43 4.22 -10.38
N ALA A 23 -4.53 4.17 -9.64
CA ALA A 23 -4.55 3.61 -8.30
C ALA A 23 -3.86 2.24 -8.36
N ALA A 24 -2.70 2.15 -7.74
CA ALA A 24 -1.87 0.95 -7.78
C ALA A 24 -2.28 0.04 -6.63
N THR A 25 -2.17 -1.27 -6.88
CA THR A 25 -2.47 -2.28 -5.86
C THR A 25 -1.19 -3.03 -5.51
N VAL A 26 -0.90 -3.11 -4.22
CA VAL A 26 0.20 -3.93 -3.67
C VAL A 26 -0.43 -5.09 -2.90
N GLU A 27 -0.12 -6.31 -3.32
CA GLU A 27 -0.43 -7.52 -2.55
C GLU A 27 0.82 -8.06 -1.88
N GLY A 28 0.68 -8.51 -0.63
CA GLY A 28 1.81 -8.99 0.16
C GLY A 28 1.40 -9.49 1.54
N THR A 29 2.37 -9.50 2.46
CA THR A 29 2.14 -9.80 3.87
C THR A 29 2.58 -8.62 4.73
N VAL A 30 1.88 -8.38 5.85
CA VAL A 30 2.37 -7.39 6.81
C VAL A 30 3.56 -7.96 7.56
N GLN A 31 4.65 -7.21 7.59
CA GLN A 31 5.88 -7.56 8.28
C GLN A 31 6.36 -6.38 9.11
N GLY A 32 7.07 -6.66 10.21
CA GLY A 32 7.85 -5.64 10.88
C GLY A 32 9.01 -5.19 9.98
N LEU A 33 9.26 -3.87 9.92
CA LEU A 33 10.33 -3.31 9.12
C LEU A 33 11.69 -3.93 9.47
N HIS A 34 11.93 -4.19 10.76
CA HIS A 34 13.18 -4.77 11.22
C HIS A 34 13.41 -6.19 10.68
N CYS A 35 12.36 -7.03 10.65
CA CYS A 35 12.43 -8.38 10.06
C CYS A 35 12.87 -8.28 8.59
N VAL A 36 12.21 -7.39 7.83
CA VAL A 36 12.48 -7.21 6.40
C VAL A 36 13.89 -6.68 6.14
N GLN A 37 14.36 -5.72 6.94
CA GLN A 37 15.73 -5.19 6.84
C GLN A 37 16.79 -6.24 7.12
N MET A 38 16.49 -7.23 7.97
CA MET A 38 17.35 -8.39 8.22
C MET A 38 17.25 -9.49 7.16
N GLY A 39 16.42 -9.31 6.13
CA GLY A 39 16.17 -10.32 5.10
C GLY A 39 15.41 -11.53 5.62
N LYS A 40 14.59 -11.36 6.68
CA LYS A 40 13.82 -12.43 7.33
C LYS A 40 12.33 -12.11 7.31
N THR A 41 11.51 -13.16 7.34
CA THR A 41 10.09 -13.04 7.66
C THR A 41 9.91 -12.98 9.17
N CYS A 42 8.94 -12.19 9.64
CA CYS A 42 8.63 -12.15 11.07
C CYS A 42 8.09 -13.50 11.57
N PRO A 43 8.49 -13.95 12.77
CA PRO A 43 7.97 -15.16 13.38
C PRO A 43 6.45 -15.12 13.59
N VAL A 44 5.74 -16.14 13.11
CA VAL A 44 4.26 -16.24 13.21
C VAL A 44 3.75 -16.54 14.62
N ASP A 45 4.60 -17.08 15.49
CA ASP A 45 4.29 -17.46 16.88
C ASP A 45 4.63 -16.37 17.91
N LYS A 46 5.24 -15.25 17.46
CA LYS A 46 5.66 -14.12 18.30
C LYS A 46 5.03 -12.80 17.86
N GLN A 47 3.81 -12.85 17.34
CA GLN A 47 3.14 -11.66 16.82
C GLN A 47 2.99 -10.56 17.87
N ASP A 48 2.57 -10.88 19.10
CA ASP A 48 2.36 -9.88 20.16
C ASP A 48 3.66 -9.17 20.59
N PRO A 49 4.78 -9.87 20.89
CA PRO A 49 6.05 -9.21 21.13
C PRO A 49 6.51 -8.32 19.96
N ILE A 50 6.32 -8.77 18.72
CA ILE A 50 6.69 -7.98 17.54
C ILE A 50 5.81 -6.74 17.42
N ALA A 51 4.49 -6.88 17.60
CA ALA A 51 3.53 -5.78 17.63
C ALA A 51 3.89 -4.72 18.68
N ALA A 52 4.41 -5.14 19.83
CA ALA A 52 4.82 -4.26 20.91
C ALA A 52 6.15 -3.52 20.61
N LEU A 53 7.15 -4.24 20.09
CA LEU A 53 8.52 -3.72 19.94
C LEU A 53 8.75 -2.98 18.63
N GLU A 54 8.10 -3.41 17.55
CA GLU A 54 8.34 -2.86 16.22
C GLU A 54 7.74 -1.46 16.10
N SER A 55 8.55 -0.51 15.65
CA SER A 55 8.13 0.88 15.51
C SER A 55 7.32 1.10 14.22
N THR A 56 7.59 0.30 13.18
CA THR A 56 7.01 0.47 11.86
C THR A 56 6.74 -0.88 11.19
N PHE A 57 5.55 -1.03 10.62
CA PHE A 57 5.18 -2.18 9.80
C PHE A 57 5.18 -1.79 8.32
N VAL A 58 5.46 -2.78 7.47
CA VAL A 58 5.49 -2.66 6.01
C VAL A 58 4.69 -3.78 5.37
N VAL A 59 4.33 -3.60 4.10
CA VAL A 59 3.82 -4.70 3.27
C VAL A 59 4.97 -5.26 2.44
N LEU A 60 5.34 -6.51 2.69
CA LEU A 60 6.30 -7.27 1.89
C LEU A 60 5.55 -7.97 0.75
N SER A 61 5.79 -7.54 -0.49
CA SER A 61 5.22 -8.14 -1.69
C SER A 61 5.81 -9.51 -1.99
N SER A 62 5.11 -10.30 -2.81
CA SER A 62 5.62 -11.59 -3.30
C SER A 62 6.88 -11.47 -4.16
N SER A 63 7.17 -10.28 -4.71
CA SER A 63 8.41 -10.00 -5.44
C SER A 63 9.61 -9.69 -4.54
N GLY A 64 9.40 -9.65 -3.21
CA GLY A 64 10.44 -9.31 -2.23
C GLY A 64 10.64 -7.80 -2.02
N SER A 65 9.87 -6.96 -2.69
CA SER A 65 9.85 -5.52 -2.44
C SER A 65 8.98 -5.24 -1.20
N TYR A 66 9.37 -4.30 -0.35
CA TYR A 66 8.52 -3.88 0.75
C TYR A 66 8.02 -2.46 0.53
N TYR A 67 6.85 -2.12 1.08
CA TYR A 67 6.29 -0.77 0.98
C TYR A 67 5.91 -0.24 2.35
N LEU A 68 6.36 0.98 2.67
CA LEU A 68 5.85 1.76 3.80
C LEU A 68 4.43 2.24 3.51
N VAL A 69 3.59 2.37 4.53
CA VAL A 69 2.20 2.84 4.39
C VAL A 69 1.96 4.05 5.29
N PRO A 70 2.45 5.25 4.90
CA PRO A 70 2.68 6.36 5.84
C PRO A 70 1.41 7.04 6.36
N ASN A 71 0.26 6.83 5.73
CA ASN A 71 -1.02 7.41 6.15
C ASN A 71 -1.88 6.45 6.98
N LEU A 72 -1.36 5.26 7.32
CA LEU A 72 -2.02 4.35 8.25
C LEU A 72 -1.40 4.46 9.63
N ASP A 73 -2.24 4.41 10.66
CA ASP A 73 -1.77 4.19 12.01
C ASP A 73 -1.09 2.82 12.12
N ARG A 74 0.01 2.76 12.88
CA ARG A 74 0.80 1.55 13.09
C ARG A 74 -0.06 0.38 13.57
N ALA A 75 -1.04 0.63 14.43
CA ALA A 75 -1.89 -0.41 15.01
C ALA A 75 -2.81 -1.07 13.97
N VAL A 76 -3.14 -0.40 12.86
CA VAL A 76 -3.91 -1.01 11.77
C VAL A 76 -3.10 -2.17 11.17
N LEU A 77 -1.83 -1.93 10.84
CA LEU A 77 -0.97 -2.98 10.30
C LEU A 77 -0.57 -4.02 11.35
N ALA A 78 -0.27 -3.60 12.58
CA ALA A 78 0.15 -4.51 13.65
C ALA A 78 -0.89 -5.62 13.95
N ARG A 79 -2.19 -5.30 13.89
CA ARG A 79 -3.30 -6.27 14.07
C ARG A 79 -3.37 -7.32 12.95
N HIS A 80 -2.68 -7.08 11.84
CA HIS A 80 -2.66 -7.93 10.66
C HIS A 80 -1.26 -8.47 10.39
N LEU A 81 -0.40 -8.51 11.41
CA LEU A 81 0.96 -9.03 11.29
C LEU A 81 0.95 -10.45 10.72
N THR A 82 1.77 -10.69 9.70
CA THR A 82 1.83 -11.94 8.90
C THR A 82 0.60 -12.29 8.06
N ASP A 83 -0.51 -11.55 8.18
CA ASP A 83 -1.68 -11.76 7.32
C ASP A 83 -1.37 -11.35 5.86
N GLN A 84 -2.03 -12.02 4.91
CA GLN A 84 -2.02 -11.61 3.52
C GLN A 84 -2.92 -10.39 3.34
N VAL A 85 -2.35 -9.32 2.78
CA VAL A 85 -3.02 -8.03 2.59
C VAL A 85 -2.95 -7.56 1.15
N ARG A 86 -3.92 -6.73 0.79
CA ARG A 86 -3.99 -5.99 -0.46
C ARG A 86 -4.23 -4.52 -0.13
N ILE A 87 -3.30 -3.67 -0.55
CA ILE A 87 -3.39 -2.22 -0.36
C ILE A 87 -3.59 -1.57 -1.72
N SER A 88 -4.68 -0.81 -1.86
CA SER A 88 -4.92 0.05 -3.02
C SER A 88 -4.55 1.49 -2.66
N GLY A 89 -3.86 2.20 -3.54
CA GLY A 89 -3.41 3.56 -3.26
C GLY A 89 -2.45 4.16 -4.28
N ASN A 90 -1.73 5.20 -3.87
CA ASN A 90 -0.73 5.86 -4.70
C ASN A 90 0.69 5.45 -4.27
N ILE A 91 1.45 4.83 -5.18
CA ILE A 91 2.83 4.39 -4.92
C ILE A 91 3.81 5.53 -5.16
N SER A 92 4.70 5.77 -4.19
CA SER A 92 5.89 6.58 -4.36
C SER A 92 7.12 5.70 -4.47
N SER A 93 7.66 5.56 -5.69
CA SER A 93 8.92 4.85 -5.91
C SER A 93 10.11 5.51 -5.20
N LYS A 94 10.11 6.84 -5.08
CA LYS A 94 11.15 7.62 -4.39
C LYS A 94 11.29 7.24 -2.91
N TYR A 95 10.18 6.96 -2.24
CA TYR A 95 10.14 6.69 -0.80
C TYR A 95 9.83 5.22 -0.47
N ASN A 96 9.73 4.37 -1.50
CA ASN A 96 9.33 2.97 -1.38
C ASN A 96 8.07 2.81 -0.50
N SER A 97 7.03 3.56 -0.84
CA SER A 97 5.82 3.69 -0.04
C SER A 97 4.56 3.66 -0.89
N ILE A 98 3.43 3.33 -0.25
CA ILE A 98 2.08 3.42 -0.81
C ILE A 98 1.21 4.23 0.14
N VAL A 99 0.66 5.35 -0.33
CA VAL A 99 -0.38 6.07 0.40
C VAL A 99 -1.69 5.33 0.16
N ALA A 100 -2.20 4.65 1.18
CA ALA A 100 -3.35 3.76 1.08
C ALA A 100 -4.66 4.53 0.96
N ASP A 101 -5.50 4.14 0.01
CA ASP A 101 -6.93 4.48 -0.06
C ASP A 101 -7.78 3.40 0.61
N LYS A 102 -7.38 2.12 0.45
CA LYS A 102 -8.08 0.95 1.00
C LYS A 102 -7.11 -0.16 1.39
N VAL A 103 -7.37 -0.81 2.52
CA VAL A 103 -6.65 -1.99 3.00
C VAL A 103 -7.63 -3.16 3.13
N GLU A 104 -7.30 -4.26 2.47
CA GLU A 104 -8.04 -5.51 2.52
C GLU A 104 -7.14 -6.61 3.08
N VAL A 105 -7.71 -7.45 3.95
CA VAL A 105 -7.03 -8.62 4.53
C VAL A 105 -7.73 -9.88 4.04
N LYS A 106 -6.96 -10.90 3.67
CA LYS A 106 -7.50 -12.18 3.25
C LYS A 106 -7.86 -13.01 4.48
N LYS A 107 -9.15 -13.26 4.69
CA LYS A 107 -9.69 -14.13 5.75
C LYS A 107 -10.65 -15.13 5.12
N ASP A 108 -10.49 -16.42 5.43
CA ASP A 108 -11.34 -17.51 4.91
C ASP A 108 -11.44 -17.51 3.38
N GLY A 109 -10.33 -17.20 2.71
CA GLY A 109 -10.24 -17.11 1.25
C GLY A 109 -10.89 -15.88 0.63
N LYS A 110 -11.50 -14.99 1.42
CA LYS A 110 -12.15 -13.76 0.96
C LYS A 110 -11.37 -12.53 1.38
N TRP A 111 -11.36 -11.52 0.53
CA TRP A 111 -10.84 -10.20 0.87
C TRP A 111 -11.87 -9.44 1.69
N LYS A 112 -11.48 -8.98 2.88
CA LYS A 112 -12.31 -8.16 3.75
C LYS A 112 -11.64 -6.80 3.94
N THR A 113 -12.35 -5.71 3.68
CA THR A 113 -11.87 -4.36 3.98
C THR A 113 -11.74 -4.21 5.50
N VAL A 114 -10.55 -3.80 5.95
CA VAL A 114 -10.28 -3.54 7.38
C VAL A 114 -10.05 -2.06 7.65
N TRP A 115 -9.73 -1.29 6.61
CA TRP A 115 -9.57 0.15 6.67
C TRP A 115 -9.78 0.75 5.28
N SER A 116 -10.33 1.96 5.23
CA SER A 116 -10.35 2.83 4.04
C SER A 116 -10.33 4.29 4.46
N LYS A 117 -9.95 5.19 3.55
CA LYS A 117 -10.04 6.62 3.78
C LYS A 117 -11.46 7.07 4.10
N GLU A 118 -12.44 6.47 3.44
CA GLU A 118 -13.85 6.75 3.65
C GLU A 118 -14.29 6.33 5.05
N MET A 119 -13.96 5.10 5.48
CA MET A 119 -14.25 4.63 6.85
C MET A 119 -13.60 5.51 7.92
N GLN A 120 -12.36 5.96 7.68
CA GLN A 120 -11.68 6.85 8.62
C GLN A 120 -12.38 8.21 8.69
N LYS A 121 -12.72 8.80 7.53
CA LYS A 121 -13.44 10.07 7.46
C LYS A 121 -14.80 9.99 8.16
N GLU A 122 -15.56 8.93 7.94
CA GLU A 122 -16.83 8.70 8.62
C GLU A 122 -16.66 8.63 10.15
N MET A 123 -15.62 7.95 10.64
CA MET A 123 -15.33 7.88 12.07
C MET A 123 -14.91 9.23 12.65
N ASP A 124 -14.07 9.98 11.93
CA ASP A 124 -13.63 11.31 12.35
C ASP A 124 -14.86 12.26 12.47
N GLU A 125 -15.77 12.23 11.50
CA GLU A 125 -17.02 13.00 11.52
C GLU A 125 -17.93 12.59 12.70
N LEU A 126 -18.04 11.30 13.04
CA LEU A 126 -18.80 10.82 14.20
C LEU A 126 -18.20 11.33 15.52
N LEU A 127 -16.87 11.30 15.65
CA LEU A 127 -16.18 11.77 16.85
C LEU A 127 -16.27 13.29 17.03
N GLU A 128 -16.27 14.05 15.93
CA GLU A 128 -16.47 15.50 15.95
C GLU A 128 -17.91 15.90 16.29
N THR A 129 -18.90 15.11 15.85
CA THR A 129 -20.33 15.41 16.04
C THR A 129 -20.91 14.83 17.33
N GLY A 130 -20.21 13.90 18.00
CA GLY A 130 -20.63 13.29 19.26
C GLY A 130 -21.85 12.38 19.15
N ALA A 131 -22.07 11.79 17.97
CA ALA A 131 -23.18 10.88 17.66
C ALA A 131 -22.96 9.46 18.19
#